data_AF-A0A1S2K9I0-F1
#
_entry.id   AF-A0A1S2K9I0-F1
#
_cell.length_a   1.000
_cell.length_b   1.000
_cell.length_c   1.000
_cell.angle_alpha   90.00
_cell.angle_beta   90.00
_cell.angle_gamma   90.00
#
_symmetry.space_group_name_H-M   'P 1'
#
loop_
_entity.id
_entity.type
_entity.pdbx_description
1 polymer ?
#
loop_
_entity_poly.entity_id
_entity_poly.type
_entity_poly.pdbx_seq_one_letter_code
_entity_poly.pdbx_strand_id
1 'polypeptide(L)'
;MRLPYTRRSHAAALAVLLLLIATCLAVNPSSAPRRPDAAVPSTPAVPRPVRHQGPRPEIVPRAAWRAETVTTAPAARYAPAVKAAVIHHTSTPNGYDCASVPRLLRGLYAGHAFGRHWDDIGYNFLVDACGTIYEGRAGGVDRPVVGAHTKGFNEGTVGIAAIGTFTEGADVPEPMLDAIARLVAWKLDPWGPDPRGTVALVSTNDESRYPEGTTARLPVVGGHTDGYQTRCPGAALYARLPEVSARVARLQRR
;
A
#
# COMPACT_ATOMS: atom_id res chain seq x y z
N MET A 1 18.08 -30.92 -35.10
CA MET A 1 16.84 -31.52 -35.61
C MET A 1 15.71 -30.51 -35.36
N ARG A 2 15.34 -29.72 -36.37
CA ARG A 2 14.36 -28.62 -36.27
C ARG A 2 13.18 -28.96 -37.18
N LEU A 3 11.98 -29.02 -36.62
CA LEU A 3 10.72 -29.23 -37.36
C LEU A 3 10.21 -27.89 -37.91
N PRO A 4 9.69 -27.84 -39.15
CA PRO A 4 9.09 -26.63 -39.71
C PRO A 4 7.62 -26.47 -39.33
N TYR A 5 7.27 -25.24 -38.96
CA TYR A 5 5.93 -24.75 -38.63
C TYR A 5 5.17 -24.39 -39.92
N THR A 6 4.04 -25.06 -40.19
CA THR A 6 3.17 -24.74 -41.32
C THR A 6 2.00 -23.84 -40.87
N ARG A 7 1.91 -22.67 -41.51
CA ARG A 7 0.78 -21.74 -41.41
C ARG A 7 -0.45 -22.34 -42.09
N ARG A 8 -1.62 -22.24 -41.46
CA ARG A 8 -2.92 -22.35 -42.14
C ARG A 8 -3.67 -21.02 -42.04
N SER A 9 -4.04 -20.52 -43.21
CA SER A 9 -4.78 -19.29 -43.50
C SER A 9 -6.28 -19.53 -43.32
N HIS A 10 -6.97 -18.64 -42.60
CA HIS A 10 -8.43 -18.55 -42.61
C HIS A 10 -8.84 -17.45 -43.58
N ALA A 11 -9.55 -17.83 -44.65
CA ALA A 11 -10.20 -16.89 -45.56
C ALA A 11 -11.63 -16.63 -45.10
N ALA A 12 -11.99 -15.35 -45.01
CA ALA A 12 -13.33 -14.85 -44.77
C ALA A 12 -14.08 -14.69 -46.11
N ALA A 13 -15.41 -14.85 -46.09
CA ALA A 13 -16.29 -14.32 -47.14
C ALA A 13 -17.66 -13.94 -46.53
N LEU A 14 -18.11 -12.72 -46.86
CA LEU A 14 -19.34 -12.04 -46.46
C LEU A 14 -20.22 -11.84 -47.73
N ALA A 15 -21.55 -11.98 -47.65
CA ALA A 15 -22.57 -11.32 -48.52
C ALA A 15 -24.01 -11.59 -47.98
N VAL A 16 -24.74 -10.60 -47.40
CA VAL A 16 -25.81 -9.69 -47.96
C VAL A 16 -27.10 -10.43 -48.40
N LEU A 17 -28.19 -10.48 -47.61
CA LEU A 17 -29.35 -9.55 -47.37
C LEU A 17 -30.42 -9.45 -48.49
N LEU A 18 -31.69 -9.84 -48.23
CA LEU A 18 -32.92 -8.99 -48.36
C LEU A 18 -34.26 -9.72 -48.08
N LEU A 19 -35.22 -8.89 -47.68
CA LEU A 19 -36.49 -9.05 -46.95
C LEU A 19 -37.69 -9.46 -47.84
N LEU A 20 -38.75 -10.06 -47.25
CA LEU A 20 -40.15 -9.84 -47.66
C LEU A 20 -41.13 -10.09 -46.50
N ILE A 21 -42.07 -9.15 -46.35
CA ILE A 21 -43.04 -8.96 -45.26
C ILE A 21 -44.35 -9.69 -45.58
N ALA A 22 -44.98 -10.30 -44.58
CA ALA A 22 -46.42 -10.56 -44.59
C ALA A 22 -47.01 -10.45 -43.18
N THR A 23 -47.81 -9.41 -42.95
CA THR A 23 -48.63 -9.17 -41.75
C THR A 23 -50.11 -9.28 -42.10
N CYS A 24 -50.88 -9.88 -41.19
CA CYS A 24 -52.31 -9.67 -40.84
C CYS A 24 -52.80 -10.99 -40.20
N LEU A 25 -53.62 -11.13 -39.16
CA LEU A 25 -54.44 -10.37 -38.20
C LEU A 25 -54.84 -11.48 -37.19
N ALA A 26 -54.91 -11.39 -35.86
CA ALA A 26 -55.78 -10.58 -35.03
C ALA A 26 -55.66 -11.16 -33.61
N VAL A 27 -55.38 -10.35 -32.58
CA VAL A 27 -55.76 -10.68 -31.19
C VAL A 27 -56.16 -9.39 -30.48
N ASN A 28 -57.40 -9.38 -29.97
CA ASN A 28 -58.04 -8.31 -29.21
C ASN A 28 -57.21 -7.87 -27.97
N PRO A 29 -57.10 -6.57 -27.68
CA PRO A 29 -56.75 -6.13 -26.33
C PRO A 29 -58.01 -6.07 -25.46
N SER A 30 -58.03 -6.87 -24.39
CA SER A 30 -59.03 -6.77 -23.33
C SER A 30 -58.80 -5.48 -22.53
N SER A 31 -59.79 -4.60 -22.51
CA SER A 31 -59.78 -3.34 -21.75
C SER A 31 -60.11 -3.61 -20.27
N ALA A 32 -59.09 -3.96 -19.48
CA ALA A 32 -59.18 -3.90 -18.02
C ALA A 32 -58.72 -2.53 -17.52
N PRO A 33 -59.40 -1.89 -16.54
CA PRO A 33 -58.98 -0.61 -16.01
C PRO A 33 -57.64 -0.75 -15.26
N ARG A 34 -56.63 -0.01 -15.71
CA ARG A 34 -55.31 0.08 -15.08
C ARG A 34 -55.46 0.77 -13.71
N ARG A 35 -55.23 0.03 -12.63
CA ARG A 35 -55.14 0.62 -11.27
C ARG A 35 -54.01 1.66 -11.26
N PRO A 36 -54.17 2.80 -10.57
CA PRO A 36 -53.06 3.73 -10.40
C PRO A 36 -51.93 3.02 -9.65
N ASP A 37 -50.74 2.98 -10.25
CA ASP A 37 -49.53 2.49 -9.60
C ASP A 37 -49.33 3.29 -8.31
N ALA A 38 -49.40 2.59 -7.17
CA ALA A 38 -49.05 3.18 -5.89
C ALA A 38 -47.57 3.61 -5.98
N ALA A 39 -47.32 4.90 -5.79
CA ALA A 39 -45.97 5.43 -5.74
C ALA A 39 -45.20 4.71 -4.63
N VAL A 40 -44.19 3.92 -5.04
CA VAL A 40 -43.27 3.27 -4.09
C VAL A 40 -42.55 4.39 -3.34
N PRO A 41 -42.58 4.42 -1.99
CA PRO A 41 -41.83 5.41 -1.24
C PRO A 41 -40.35 5.26 -1.56
N SER A 42 -39.73 6.30 -2.13
CA SER A 42 -38.29 6.34 -2.33
C SER A 42 -37.61 6.45 -0.97
N THR A 43 -37.03 5.35 -0.48
CA THR A 43 -36.22 5.37 0.73
C THR A 43 -35.08 6.39 0.55
N PRO A 44 -34.85 7.31 1.51
CA PRO A 44 -33.73 8.23 1.44
C PRO A 44 -32.43 7.43 1.31
N ALA A 45 -31.62 7.73 0.29
CA ALA A 45 -30.31 7.12 0.15
C ALA A 45 -29.47 7.46 1.37
N VAL A 46 -29.03 6.45 2.13
CA VAL A 46 -28.08 6.64 3.22
C VAL A 46 -26.81 7.28 2.62
N PRO A 47 -26.36 8.45 3.09
CA PRO A 47 -25.14 9.06 2.57
C PRO A 47 -23.99 8.08 2.70
N ARG A 48 -23.29 7.79 1.59
CA ARG A 48 -22.05 7.01 1.68
C ARG A 48 -21.06 7.79 2.55
N PRO A 49 -20.41 7.15 3.54
CA PRO A 49 -19.42 7.83 4.36
C PRO A 49 -18.31 8.37 3.46
N VAL A 50 -18.04 9.67 3.60
CA VAL A 50 -16.93 10.34 2.91
C VAL A 50 -15.63 9.90 3.57
N ARG A 51 -14.76 9.24 2.81
CA ARG A 51 -13.45 8.82 3.29
C ARG A 51 -12.42 9.88 2.92
N HIS A 52 -11.63 10.31 3.89
CA HIS A 52 -10.62 11.32 3.68
C HIS A 52 -9.23 10.71 3.66
N GLN A 53 -8.38 11.22 2.78
CA GLN A 53 -6.95 11.03 2.93
C GLN A 53 -6.48 11.86 4.13
N GLY A 54 -5.59 11.31 4.96
CA GLY A 54 -5.00 12.06 6.05
C GLY A 54 -4.22 13.27 5.53
N PRO A 55 -4.11 14.37 6.30
CA PRO A 55 -3.32 15.52 5.90
C PRO A 55 -1.86 15.14 5.69
N ARG A 56 -1.20 15.73 4.69
CA ARG A 56 0.23 15.53 4.46
C ARG A 56 1.02 16.00 5.68
N PRO A 57 1.80 15.13 6.35
CA PRO A 57 2.67 15.57 7.43
C PRO A 57 3.88 16.32 6.86
N GLU A 58 4.57 17.07 7.72
CA GLU A 58 5.91 17.56 7.42
C GLU A 58 6.87 16.39 7.22
N ILE A 59 7.69 16.45 6.17
CA ILE A 59 8.63 15.40 5.80
C ILE A 59 9.97 16.07 5.50
N VAL A 60 11.00 15.67 6.23
CA VAL A 60 12.37 16.09 5.99
C VAL A 60 12.84 15.44 4.68
N PRO A 61 13.15 16.23 3.64
CA PRO A 61 13.51 15.69 2.33
C PRO A 61 14.92 15.10 2.34
N ARG A 62 15.21 14.22 1.38
CA ARG A 62 16.53 13.61 1.18
C ARG A 62 17.70 14.59 1.17
N ALA A 63 17.51 15.75 0.55
CA ALA A 63 18.53 16.79 0.49
C ALA A 63 18.94 17.32 1.87
N ALA A 64 18.00 17.40 2.82
CA ALA A 64 18.26 17.94 4.16
C ALA A 64 19.13 17.02 5.01
N TRP A 65 19.06 15.70 4.81
CA TRP A 65 19.96 14.74 5.47
C TRP A 65 21.17 14.33 4.61
N ARG A 66 21.35 14.98 3.45
CA ARG A 66 22.43 14.75 2.48
C ARG A 66 22.47 13.29 2.02
N ALA A 67 21.33 12.80 1.56
CA ALA A 67 21.22 11.47 1.01
C ALA A 67 22.19 11.29 -0.16
N GLU A 68 22.97 10.23 -0.11
CA GLU A 68 23.75 9.78 -1.26
C GLU A 68 22.81 9.18 -2.32
N THR A 69 23.34 9.02 -3.53
CA THR A 69 22.63 8.40 -4.64
C THR A 69 23.55 7.40 -5.31
N VAL A 70 23.08 6.15 -5.44
CA VAL A 70 23.73 5.16 -6.30
C VAL A 70 23.47 5.57 -7.75
N THR A 71 24.51 6.03 -8.44
CA THR A 71 24.39 6.60 -9.80
C THR A 71 23.99 5.57 -10.86
N THR A 72 24.20 4.28 -10.59
CA THR A 72 23.83 3.16 -11.46
C THR A 72 22.48 2.55 -11.10
N ALA A 73 21.74 3.13 -10.15
CA ALA A 73 20.44 2.62 -9.75
C ALA A 73 19.45 2.62 -10.94
N PRO A 74 18.65 1.56 -11.11
CA PRO A 74 17.58 1.54 -12.07
C PRO A 74 16.51 2.59 -11.71
N ALA A 75 15.65 2.89 -12.69
CA ALA A 75 14.52 3.77 -12.45
C ALA A 75 13.58 3.21 -11.37
N ALA A 76 13.08 4.12 -10.51
CA ALA A 76 12.13 3.77 -9.46
C ALA A 76 10.85 3.13 -10.04
N ARG A 77 10.37 2.07 -9.41
CA ARG A 77 9.08 1.43 -9.73
C ARG A 77 7.97 2.00 -8.85
N TYR A 78 6.74 2.02 -9.37
CA TYR A 78 5.57 2.53 -8.66
C TYR A 78 4.43 1.51 -8.69
N ALA A 79 3.76 1.35 -7.55
CA ALA A 79 2.50 0.61 -7.48
C ALA A 79 1.33 1.54 -7.84
N PRO A 80 0.16 1.00 -8.24
CA PRO A 80 -1.02 1.82 -8.50
C PRO A 80 -1.53 2.58 -7.27
N ALA A 81 -1.41 1.98 -6.08
CA ALA A 81 -1.86 2.56 -4.80
C ALA A 81 -1.13 1.90 -3.63
N VAL A 82 -1.11 2.59 -2.48
CA VAL A 82 -0.69 2.01 -1.19
C VAL A 82 -1.91 1.41 -0.50
N LYS A 83 -1.91 0.09 -0.31
CA LYS A 83 -3.00 -0.70 0.28
C LYS A 83 -2.76 -1.06 1.74
N ALA A 84 -1.50 -1.08 2.17
CA ALA A 84 -1.09 -1.35 3.55
C ALA A 84 0.22 -0.63 3.91
N ALA A 85 0.47 -0.47 5.20
CA ALA A 85 1.73 -0.05 5.77
C ALA A 85 2.40 -1.20 6.51
N VAL A 86 3.70 -1.37 6.28
CA VAL A 86 4.52 -2.34 7.01
C VAL A 86 5.48 -1.55 7.91
N ILE A 87 5.32 -1.73 9.22
CA ILE A 87 6.11 -1.05 10.24
C ILE A 87 7.34 -1.88 10.57
N HIS A 88 8.48 -1.21 10.58
CA HIS A 88 9.80 -1.75 10.89
C HIS A 88 10.40 -1.03 12.09
N HIS A 89 11.43 -1.64 12.67
CA HIS A 89 12.46 -0.90 13.38
C HIS A 89 13.78 -0.94 12.59
N THR A 90 14.71 -0.04 12.88
CA THR A 90 16.04 -0.03 12.23
C THR A 90 17.06 -0.94 12.93
N SER A 91 16.74 -1.46 14.12
CA SER A 91 17.68 -2.17 14.99
C SER A 91 18.91 -1.34 15.38
N THR A 92 18.77 -0.01 15.38
CA THR A 92 19.81 0.90 15.88
C THR A 92 19.63 1.13 17.39
N PRO A 93 20.66 1.59 18.12
CA PRO A 93 20.50 1.97 19.52
C PRO A 93 19.41 3.02 19.71
N ASN A 94 18.71 2.95 20.85
CA ASN A 94 17.81 3.99 21.33
C ASN A 94 18.60 5.06 22.10
N GLY A 95 17.93 6.13 22.55
CA GLY A 95 18.55 7.18 23.37
C GLY A 95 19.48 8.12 22.60
N TYR A 96 19.36 8.16 21.28
CA TYR A 96 20.08 9.11 20.44
C TYR A 96 19.47 10.52 20.55
N ASP A 97 20.30 11.53 20.31
CA ASP A 97 19.84 12.89 20.07
C ASP A 97 19.16 12.97 18.69
N CYS A 98 17.91 13.45 18.63
CA CYS A 98 17.17 13.59 17.38
C CYS A 98 17.88 14.53 16.38
N ALA A 99 18.66 15.52 16.86
CA ALA A 99 19.47 16.37 15.96
C ALA A 99 20.59 15.59 15.24
N SER A 100 20.97 14.42 15.75
CA SER A 100 21.97 13.53 15.13
C SER A 100 21.39 12.59 14.06
N VAL A 101 20.06 12.48 13.95
CA VAL A 101 19.38 11.53 13.05
C VAL A 101 19.84 11.65 11.59
N PRO A 102 20.07 12.85 11.01
CA PRO A 102 20.63 12.94 9.66
C PRO A 102 21.92 12.14 9.45
N ARG A 103 22.80 12.04 10.46
CA ARG A 103 24.01 11.21 10.40
C ARG A 103 23.67 9.73 10.45
N LEU A 104 22.76 9.32 11.32
CA LEU A 104 22.28 7.95 11.43
C LEU A 104 21.66 7.47 10.12
N LEU A 105 20.84 8.31 9.47
CA LEU A 105 20.24 8.02 8.16
C LEU A 105 21.28 7.75 7.07
N ARG A 106 22.37 8.53 7.02
CA ARG A 106 23.47 8.28 6.08
C ARG A 106 24.16 6.93 6.36
N GLY A 107 24.33 6.55 7.62
CA GLY A 107 24.83 5.23 7.99
C GLY A 107 23.92 4.09 7.55
N LEU A 108 22.61 4.21 7.78
CA LEU A 108 21.60 3.25 7.31
C LEU A 108 21.58 3.15 5.77
N TYR A 109 21.64 4.31 5.09
CA TYR A 109 21.72 4.37 3.64
C TYR A 109 22.97 3.61 3.15
N ALA A 110 24.15 3.92 3.68
CA ALA A 110 25.39 3.27 3.27
C ALA A 110 25.36 1.75 3.49
N GLY A 111 24.79 1.28 4.61
CA GLY A 111 24.61 -0.13 4.88
C GLY A 111 23.71 -0.84 3.86
N HIS A 112 22.65 -0.19 3.38
CA HIS A 112 21.78 -0.75 2.34
C HIS A 112 22.41 -0.62 0.95
N ALA A 113 22.82 0.58 0.55
CA ALA A 113 23.27 0.88 -0.79
C ALA A 113 24.63 0.24 -1.11
N PHE A 114 25.60 0.38 -0.22
CA PHE A 114 26.98 -0.08 -0.47
C PHE A 114 27.27 -1.42 0.20
N GLY A 115 26.69 -1.66 1.39
CA GLY A 115 26.88 -2.92 2.10
C GLY A 115 26.07 -4.09 1.53
N ARG A 116 24.84 -3.83 1.04
CA ARG A 116 23.96 -4.87 0.45
C ARG A 116 23.76 -4.71 -1.05
N HIS A 117 24.40 -3.73 -1.67
CA HIS A 117 24.28 -3.41 -3.10
C HIS A 117 22.84 -3.15 -3.54
N TRP A 118 22.04 -2.52 -2.67
CA TRP A 118 20.70 -2.09 -3.02
C TRP A 118 20.75 -0.76 -3.77
N ASP A 119 19.73 -0.51 -4.60
CA ASP A 119 19.65 0.73 -5.38
C ASP A 119 19.39 1.98 -4.53
N ASP A 120 18.88 1.79 -3.31
CA ASP A 120 18.55 2.84 -2.35
C ASP A 120 18.34 2.23 -0.95
N ILE A 121 18.09 3.06 0.06
CA ILE A 121 17.50 2.63 1.33
C ILE A 121 16.17 1.90 1.06
N GLY A 122 15.95 0.76 1.72
CA GLY A 122 14.81 -0.10 1.43
C GLY A 122 13.46 0.42 1.95
N TYR A 123 13.48 1.29 2.98
CA TYR A 123 12.28 1.87 3.58
C TYR A 123 11.80 3.08 2.78
N ASN A 124 10.48 3.26 2.66
CA ASN A 124 9.92 4.46 2.03
C ASN A 124 10.12 5.69 2.92
N PHE A 125 9.95 5.52 4.24
CA PHE A 125 10.10 6.57 5.23
C PHE A 125 10.74 6.04 6.51
N LEU A 126 11.33 6.95 7.28
CA LEU A 126 11.85 6.68 8.62
C LEU A 126 11.28 7.69 9.60
N VAL A 127 11.05 7.26 10.84
CA VAL A 127 10.50 8.11 11.91
C VAL A 127 11.39 8.01 13.14
N ASP A 128 11.86 9.15 13.64
CA ASP A 128 12.66 9.19 14.86
C ASP A 128 11.84 9.26 16.15
N ALA A 129 12.51 9.13 17.30
CA ALA A 129 11.90 9.17 18.62
C ALA A 129 11.19 10.50 18.94
N CYS A 130 11.55 11.58 18.26
CA CYS A 130 10.93 12.90 18.39
C CYS A 130 9.72 13.09 17.46
N GLY A 131 9.40 12.10 16.62
CA GLY A 131 8.28 12.17 15.68
C GLY A 131 8.62 12.88 14.37
N THR A 132 9.90 13.13 14.08
CA THR A 132 10.31 13.67 12.78
C THR A 132 10.22 12.58 11.72
N ILE A 133 9.58 12.90 10.59
CA ILE A 133 9.43 11.99 9.45
C ILE A 133 10.47 12.35 8.40
N TYR A 134 11.25 11.38 7.95
CA TYR A 134 12.26 11.54 6.92
C TYR A 134 11.88 10.77 5.67
N GLU A 135 12.07 11.41 4.52
CA GLU A 135 12.03 10.73 3.23
C GLU A 135 13.14 9.66 3.19
N GLY A 136 12.75 8.41 3.00
CA GLY A 136 13.64 7.28 2.73
C GLY A 136 13.84 7.13 1.24
N ARG A 137 13.31 6.06 0.63
CA ARG A 137 13.46 5.76 -0.80
C ARG A 137 13.00 6.90 -1.70
N ALA A 138 13.86 7.28 -2.64
CA ALA A 138 13.67 8.43 -3.52
C ALA A 138 12.42 8.30 -4.40
N GLY A 139 11.74 9.43 -4.64
CA GLY A 139 10.56 9.51 -5.51
C GLY A 139 9.26 9.05 -4.86
N GLY A 140 9.28 8.69 -3.57
CA GLY A 140 8.18 8.09 -2.82
C GLY A 140 7.31 9.04 -2.01
N VAL A 141 7.68 10.31 -1.88
CA VAL A 141 6.89 11.29 -1.12
C VAL A 141 5.49 11.38 -1.73
N ASP A 142 5.39 11.88 -2.96
CA ASP A 142 4.10 12.12 -3.60
C ASP A 142 3.55 10.92 -4.40
N ARG A 143 4.27 9.78 -4.45
CA ARG A 143 3.89 8.59 -5.25
C ARG A 143 4.02 7.27 -4.47
N PRO A 144 3.34 6.19 -4.88
CA PRO A 144 3.49 4.86 -4.29
C PRO A 144 4.78 4.15 -4.78
N VAL A 145 5.96 4.69 -4.45
CA VAL A 145 7.23 4.06 -4.86
C VAL A 145 7.39 2.69 -4.19
N VAL A 146 7.83 1.69 -4.94
CA VAL A 146 8.06 0.35 -4.41
C VAL A 146 9.37 0.30 -3.63
N GLY A 147 9.29 -0.13 -2.36
CA GLY A 147 10.41 -0.31 -1.45
C GLY A 147 11.23 -1.58 -1.68
N ALA A 148 12.14 -1.84 -0.75
CA ALA A 148 12.86 -3.11 -0.59
C ALA A 148 12.89 -3.53 0.88
N HIS A 149 11.80 -3.25 1.61
CA HIS A 149 11.72 -3.42 3.05
C HIS A 149 11.14 -4.77 3.47
N THR A 150 10.31 -5.42 2.66
CA THR A 150 9.63 -6.67 3.02
C THR A 150 9.59 -7.60 1.84
N LYS A 151 10.44 -8.65 1.87
CA LYS A 151 10.46 -9.68 0.82
C LYS A 151 9.05 -10.25 0.63
N GLY A 152 8.63 -10.38 -0.63
CA GLY A 152 7.29 -10.80 -1.03
C GLY A 152 6.22 -9.70 -1.00
N PHE A 153 6.38 -8.63 -0.23
CA PHE A 153 5.30 -7.65 0.00
C PHE A 153 5.73 -6.19 -0.12
N ASN A 154 6.74 -5.89 -0.95
CA ASN A 154 7.13 -4.51 -1.26
C ASN A 154 6.09 -3.78 -2.13
N GLU A 155 5.41 -4.51 -3.02
CA GLU A 155 4.46 -3.92 -3.95
C GLU A 155 3.11 -3.63 -3.29
N GLY A 156 2.59 -2.42 -3.49
CA GLY A 156 1.32 -1.98 -2.91
C GLY A 156 1.39 -1.68 -1.41
N THR A 157 2.59 -1.61 -0.81
CA THR A 157 2.78 -1.26 0.59
C THR A 157 3.70 -0.06 0.77
N VAL A 158 3.63 0.57 1.94
CA VAL A 158 4.59 1.59 2.38
C VAL A 158 5.36 1.06 3.58
N GLY A 159 6.68 0.95 3.47
CA GLY A 159 7.57 0.56 4.55
C GLY A 159 8.00 1.77 5.37
N ILE A 160 7.68 1.76 6.66
CA ILE A 160 8.03 2.84 7.60
C ILE A 160 8.92 2.25 8.69
N ALA A 161 10.15 2.75 8.81
CA ALA A 161 11.07 2.30 9.85
C ALA A 161 11.12 3.27 11.03
N ALA A 162 10.72 2.78 12.21
CA ALA A 162 10.99 3.43 13.48
C ALA A 162 12.49 3.35 13.80
N ILE A 163 13.15 4.49 13.94
CA ILE A 163 14.58 4.54 14.24
C ILE A 163 14.80 4.14 15.69
N GLY A 164 15.38 2.97 15.90
CA GLY A 164 15.60 2.37 17.20
C GLY A 164 15.49 0.84 17.21
N THR A 165 15.47 0.29 18.42
CA THR A 165 15.27 -1.14 18.71
C THR A 165 14.17 -1.30 19.74
N PHE A 166 13.03 -1.87 19.34
CA PHE A 166 11.80 -1.93 20.15
C PHE A 166 11.43 -3.36 20.54
N THR A 167 12.39 -4.11 21.10
CA THR A 167 12.15 -5.45 21.67
C THR A 167 11.23 -5.39 22.88
N GLU A 168 10.87 -6.54 23.44
CA GLU A 168 10.07 -6.61 24.67
C GLU A 168 10.69 -5.76 25.78
N GLY A 169 9.83 -5.04 26.51
CA GLY A 169 10.22 -4.11 27.58
C GLY A 169 10.80 -2.76 27.13
N ALA A 170 11.01 -2.53 25.82
CA ALA A 170 11.47 -1.25 25.32
C ALA A 170 10.36 -0.20 25.32
N ASP A 171 10.69 1.04 25.66
CA ASP A 171 9.78 2.18 25.51
C ASP A 171 9.60 2.54 24.04
N VAL A 172 8.34 2.80 23.64
CA VAL A 172 7.98 3.27 22.30
C VAL A 172 7.50 4.72 22.42
N PRO A 173 8.28 5.70 21.91
CA PRO A 173 7.94 7.13 22.07
C PRO A 173 6.59 7.48 21.45
N GLU A 174 5.77 8.24 22.17
CA GLU A 174 4.48 8.69 21.63
C GLU A 174 4.57 9.58 20.38
N PRO A 175 5.50 10.55 20.31
CA PRO A 175 5.68 11.36 19.11
C PRO A 175 5.95 10.51 17.86
N MET A 176 6.67 9.40 18.02
CA MET A 176 6.92 8.44 16.94
C MET A 176 5.63 7.74 16.50
N LEU A 177 4.80 7.26 17.44
CA LEU A 177 3.54 6.58 17.11
C LEU A 177 2.54 7.53 16.42
N ASP A 178 2.45 8.78 16.87
CA ASP A 178 1.64 9.81 16.21
C ASP A 178 2.13 10.10 14.78
N ALA A 179 3.44 10.29 14.61
CA ALA A 179 4.03 10.54 13.31
C ALA A 179 3.81 9.37 12.33
N ILE A 180 3.98 8.13 12.79
CA ILE A 180 3.66 6.94 11.99
C ILE A 180 2.17 6.96 11.60
N ALA A 181 1.25 7.21 12.54
CA ALA A 181 -0.18 7.25 12.23
C ALA A 181 -0.53 8.34 11.21
N ARG A 182 0.01 9.55 11.34
CA ARG A 182 -0.21 10.65 10.37
C ARG A 182 0.32 10.28 8.98
N LEU A 183 1.53 9.72 8.93
CA LEU A 183 2.15 9.28 7.68
C LEU A 183 1.33 8.18 7.00
N VAL A 184 0.90 7.17 7.75
CA VAL A 184 0.07 6.07 7.23
C VAL A 184 -1.29 6.58 6.75
N ALA A 185 -1.95 7.47 7.51
CA ALA A 185 -3.24 8.05 7.12
C ALA A 185 -3.14 8.86 5.83
N TRP A 186 -2.03 9.54 5.59
CA TRP A 186 -1.75 10.26 4.36
C TRP A 186 -1.40 9.32 3.20
N LYS A 187 -0.58 8.28 3.42
CA LYS A 187 -0.14 7.39 2.32
C LYS A 187 -1.19 6.37 1.90
N LEU A 188 -2.01 5.85 2.82
CA LEU A 188 -3.04 4.87 2.51
C LEU A 188 -4.11 5.46 1.58
N ASP A 189 -4.51 4.66 0.60
CA ASP A 189 -5.61 5.02 -0.30
C ASP A 189 -6.91 5.29 0.50
N PRO A 190 -7.53 6.48 0.37
CA PRO A 190 -8.80 6.80 1.04
C PRO A 190 -9.95 5.87 0.62
N TRP A 191 -9.85 5.21 -0.53
CA TRP A 191 -10.82 4.21 -0.99
C TRP A 191 -10.38 2.77 -0.74
N GLY A 192 -9.18 2.60 -0.17
CA GLY A 192 -8.62 1.31 0.17
C GLY A 192 -9.21 0.66 1.42
N PRO A 193 -8.60 -0.46 1.87
CA PRO A 193 -8.98 -1.21 3.07
C PRO A 193 -9.12 -0.35 4.34
N ASP A 194 -9.94 -0.78 5.31
CA ASP A 194 -9.99 -0.15 6.63
C ASP A 194 -8.63 -0.33 7.35
N PRO A 195 -8.00 0.75 7.87
CA PRO A 195 -6.73 0.66 8.58
C PRO A 195 -6.70 -0.33 9.76
N ARG A 196 -7.84 -0.62 10.37
CA ARG A 196 -8.00 -1.58 11.48
C ARG A 196 -8.19 -3.02 11.01
N GLY A 197 -8.34 -3.23 9.70
CA GLY A 197 -8.65 -4.51 9.09
C GLY A 197 -7.44 -5.22 8.49
N THR A 198 -7.75 -6.12 7.55
CA THR A 198 -6.76 -6.87 6.76
C THR A 198 -6.94 -6.60 5.27
N VAL A 199 -5.89 -6.84 4.50
CA VAL A 199 -5.85 -6.73 3.05
C VAL A 199 -5.26 -7.99 2.43
N ALA A 200 -5.75 -8.36 1.24
CA ALA A 200 -5.14 -9.40 0.42
C ALA A 200 -3.93 -8.83 -0.34
N LEU A 201 -2.76 -9.42 -0.13
CA LEU A 201 -1.53 -9.10 -0.84
C LEU A 201 -0.94 -10.38 -1.43
N VAL A 202 -0.35 -10.28 -2.61
CA VAL A 202 0.29 -11.42 -3.28
C VAL A 202 1.77 -11.41 -2.94
N SER A 203 2.27 -12.54 -2.44
CA SER A 203 3.71 -12.73 -2.25
C SER A 203 4.40 -12.75 -3.61
N THR A 204 5.38 -11.89 -3.81
CA THR A 204 6.18 -11.81 -5.04
C THR A 204 7.53 -12.51 -4.92
N ASN A 205 7.75 -13.32 -3.89
CA ASN A 205 9.05 -13.92 -3.60
C ASN A 205 8.94 -15.09 -2.61
N ASP A 206 9.61 -16.20 -2.91
CA ASP A 206 9.62 -17.42 -2.08
C ASP A 206 10.30 -17.27 -0.72
N GLU A 207 11.09 -16.23 -0.50
CA GLU A 207 11.74 -15.98 0.79
C GLU A 207 10.81 -15.29 1.79
N SER A 208 9.58 -14.92 1.42
CA SER A 208 8.60 -14.44 2.40
C SER A 208 8.07 -15.59 3.27
N ARG A 209 7.16 -15.32 4.21
CA ARG A 209 6.43 -16.38 4.94
C ARG A 209 5.50 -17.20 4.03
N TYR A 210 5.21 -16.67 2.85
CA TYR A 210 4.26 -17.23 1.90
C TYR A 210 4.99 -17.48 0.56
N PRO A 211 4.84 -18.68 -0.05
CA PRO A 211 5.41 -18.95 -1.37
C PRO A 211 5.00 -17.90 -2.40
N GLU A 212 5.84 -17.65 -3.40
CA GLU A 212 5.53 -16.73 -4.49
C GLU A 212 4.19 -17.09 -5.15
N GLY A 213 3.40 -16.07 -5.50
CA GLY A 213 2.06 -16.21 -6.04
C GLY A 213 0.96 -16.44 -4.99
N THR A 214 1.32 -16.73 -3.73
CA THR A 214 0.33 -16.92 -2.66
C THR A 214 -0.35 -15.59 -2.30
N THR A 215 -1.69 -15.58 -2.26
CA THR A 215 -2.45 -14.46 -1.71
C THR A 215 -2.56 -14.60 -0.19
N ALA A 216 -1.83 -13.75 0.54
CA ALA A 216 -1.87 -13.66 1.99
C ALA A 216 -2.85 -12.58 2.47
N ARG A 217 -3.55 -12.83 3.58
CA ARG A 217 -4.32 -11.81 4.31
C ARG A 217 -3.46 -11.23 5.42
N LEU A 218 -2.99 -10.00 5.24
CA LEU A 218 -2.11 -9.30 6.18
C LEU A 218 -2.82 -8.08 6.79
N PRO A 219 -2.43 -7.61 7.99
CA PRO A 219 -2.96 -6.36 8.55
C PRO A 219 -2.72 -5.18 7.61
N VAL A 220 -3.67 -4.24 7.56
CA VAL A 220 -3.50 -3.00 6.76
C VAL A 220 -2.42 -2.11 7.37
N VAL A 221 -2.28 -2.12 8.69
CA VAL A 221 -1.14 -1.55 9.41
C VAL A 221 -0.53 -2.70 10.20
N GLY A 222 0.49 -3.33 9.63
CA GLY A 222 1.13 -4.53 10.15
C GLY A 222 2.62 -4.33 10.42
N GLY A 223 3.24 -5.30 11.09
CA GLY A 223 4.68 -5.34 11.30
C GLY A 223 5.40 -6.15 10.21
N HIS A 224 6.70 -5.95 10.07
CA HIS A 224 7.52 -6.78 9.16
C HIS A 224 7.36 -8.29 9.43
N THR A 225 7.24 -8.67 10.70
CA THR A 225 7.02 -10.06 11.15
C THR A 225 5.78 -10.71 10.54
N ASP A 226 4.78 -9.95 10.07
CA ASP A 226 3.55 -10.52 9.49
C ASP A 226 3.82 -11.14 8.10
N GLY A 227 4.73 -10.54 7.33
CA GLY A 227 5.05 -10.97 5.97
C GLY A 227 6.35 -11.76 5.84
N TYR A 228 7.28 -11.64 6.81
CA TYR A 228 8.64 -12.18 6.70
C TYR A 228 9.11 -12.83 8.02
N GLN A 229 10.04 -13.78 7.93
CA GLN A 229 10.63 -14.49 9.08
C GLN A 229 11.61 -13.60 9.85
N THR A 230 11.08 -12.65 10.62
CA THR A 230 11.86 -11.70 11.42
C THR A 230 11.17 -11.41 12.74
N ARG A 231 11.91 -10.79 13.68
CA ARG A 231 11.36 -10.22 14.91
C ARG A 231 11.01 -8.73 14.79
N CYS A 232 11.38 -8.09 13.68
CA CYS A 232 11.04 -6.70 13.37
C CYS A 232 9.51 -6.53 13.25
N PRO A 233 8.88 -5.47 13.79
CA PRO A 233 9.45 -4.24 14.37
C PRO A 233 9.85 -4.33 15.86
N GLY A 234 9.93 -5.53 16.42
CA GLY A 234 10.15 -5.78 17.83
C GLY A 234 8.84 -5.83 18.60
N ALA A 235 8.81 -6.63 19.69
CA ALA A 235 7.59 -6.95 20.41
C ALA A 235 6.89 -5.71 21.01
N ALA A 236 7.64 -4.74 21.54
CA ALA A 236 7.05 -3.54 22.13
C ALA A 236 6.36 -2.67 21.07
N LEU A 237 7.01 -2.38 19.94
CA LEU A 237 6.40 -1.60 18.86
C LEU A 237 5.26 -2.37 18.17
N TYR A 238 5.41 -3.68 17.99
CA TYR A 238 4.36 -4.52 17.40
C TYR A 238 3.07 -4.49 18.25
N ALA A 239 3.20 -4.55 19.58
CA ALA A 239 2.05 -4.47 20.50
C ALA A 239 1.28 -3.14 20.40
N ARG A 240 1.90 -2.06 19.90
CA ARG A 240 1.27 -0.75 19.73
C ARG A 240 0.58 -0.57 18.37
N LEU A 241 0.74 -1.49 17.42
CA LEU A 241 0.17 -1.34 16.08
C LEU A 241 -1.38 -1.23 16.04
N PRO A 242 -2.16 -1.96 16.86
CA PRO A 242 -3.61 -1.75 16.91
C PRO A 242 -4.02 -0.32 17.25
N GLU A 243 -3.26 0.35 18.12
CA GLU A 243 -3.47 1.74 18.47
C GLU A 243 -3.14 2.69 17.31
N VAL A 244 -2.04 2.44 16.60
CA VAL A 244 -1.69 3.17 15.38
C VAL A 244 -2.80 3.02 14.35
N SER A 245 -3.30 1.80 14.10
CA SER A 245 -4.42 1.55 13.19
C SER A 245 -5.67 2.34 13.56
N ALA A 246 -6.00 2.43 14.85
CA ALA A 246 -7.12 3.23 15.34
C ALA A 246 -6.91 4.74 15.11
N ARG A 247 -5.69 5.25 15.33
CA ARG A 247 -5.32 6.66 15.03
C ARG A 247 -5.47 6.95 13.54
N VAL A 248 -4.99 6.05 12.67
CA VAL A 248 -5.11 6.17 11.21
C VAL A 248 -6.57 6.22 10.78
N ALA A 249 -7.41 5.32 11.29
CA ALA A 249 -8.85 5.30 10.98
C ALA A 249 -9.52 6.63 11.36
N ARG A 250 -9.23 7.16 12.56
CA ARG A 250 -9.75 8.48 12.99
C ARG A 250 -9.31 9.61 12.07
N LEU A 251 -8.03 9.65 11.68
CA LEU A 251 -7.49 10.66 10.76
C LEU A 251 -8.13 10.60 9.36
N GLN A 252 -8.58 9.42 8.94
CA GLN A 252 -9.29 9.22 7.68
C GLN A 252 -10.83 9.31 7.80
N ARG A 253 -11.35 9.58 9.01
CA ARG A 253 -12.78 9.61 9.37
C ARG A 253 -13.51 8.28 9.07
N ARG A 254 -12.93 7.16 9.50
CA ARG A 254 -13.46 5.79 9.36
C ARG A 254 -13.71 5.10 10.70
#